data_AF-A0A6P3BJB3-F1
#
_entry.id   AF-A0A6P3BJB3-F1
#
_cell.length_a   1.000
_cell.length_b   1.000
_cell.length_c   1.000
_cell.angle_alpha   90.00
_cell.angle_beta   90.00
_cell.angle_gamma   90.00
#
_symmetry.space_group_name_H-M   'P 1'
#
loop_
_entity.id
_entity.type
_entity.pdbx_description
1 polymer ?
#
loop_
_entity_poly.entity_id
_entity_poly.type
_entity_poly.pdbx_seq_one_letter_code
_entity_poly.pdbx_strand_id
1 'polypeptide(L)'
;MKRIWQFFEIGFAMCSLALVVAALVYAFKTYSDGAAAWVQAVGSIAAIWAAYKISDREAALQRRNAKEEAASALAQRHEAVAELMENTARLCYQVGKSKIEYDIGYFWPRDYRSSDFTFAIKSLEAIDLMSLQSTYLVRGIIGMVNETRSAQILLDQAIARRVPPPLDEIKQHCENSQACYSDAMFETNRAPNELYVPYLPEERFAEVFEDDPYST
;
A
#
# COMPACT_ATOMS: atom_id res chain seq x y z
N MET A 1 -10.40 36.55 -2.40
CA MET A 1 -11.28 37.58 -1.80
C MET A 1 -11.98 37.16 -0.52
N LYS A 2 -12.49 35.92 -0.35
CA LYS A 2 -13.17 35.47 0.88
C LYS A 2 -12.39 35.69 2.20
N ARG A 3 -11.06 35.52 2.19
CA ARG A 3 -10.22 35.73 3.39
C ARG A 3 -10.18 37.18 3.89
N ILE A 4 -10.25 38.17 2.98
CA ILE A 4 -10.16 39.59 3.34
C ILE A 4 -11.45 40.03 4.05
N TRP A 5 -12.60 39.51 3.61
CA TRP A 5 -13.89 39.79 4.24
C TRP A 5 -13.99 39.22 5.66
N GLN A 6 -13.45 38.01 5.90
CA GLN A 6 -13.39 37.40 7.23
C GLN A 6 -12.56 38.22 8.22
N PHE A 7 -11.47 38.88 7.76
CA PHE A 7 -10.68 39.76 8.63
C PHE A 7 -11.46 41.01 9.07
N PHE A 8 -12.29 41.59 8.20
CA PHE A 8 -13.15 42.72 8.57
C PHE A 8 -14.25 42.32 9.57
N GLU A 9 -14.87 41.15 9.38
CA GLU A 9 -15.87 40.62 10.33
C GLU A 9 -15.27 40.35 11.71
N ILE A 10 -14.08 39.74 11.77
CA ILE A 10 -13.38 39.50 13.04
C ILE A 10 -12.99 40.81 13.71
N GLY A 11 -12.52 41.80 12.95
CA GLY A 11 -12.16 43.13 13.45
C GLY A 11 -13.36 43.86 14.07
N PHE A 12 -14.52 43.84 13.41
CA PHE A 12 -15.74 44.46 13.91
C PHE A 12 -16.28 43.75 15.15
N ALA A 13 -16.22 42.42 15.18
CA ALA A 13 -16.60 41.62 16.35
C ALA A 13 -15.70 41.93 17.56
N MET A 14 -14.38 42.06 17.36
CA MET A 14 -13.45 42.44 18.43
C MET A 14 -13.68 43.87 18.94
N CYS A 15 -13.92 44.84 18.05
CA CYS A 15 -14.20 46.23 18.44
C CYS A 15 -15.51 46.37 19.21
N SER A 16 -16.58 45.70 18.78
CA SER A 16 -17.86 45.73 19.48
C SER A 16 -17.78 45.02 20.84
N LEU A 17 -17.07 43.89 20.92
CA LEU A 17 -16.83 43.20 22.19
C LEU A 17 -16.02 44.09 23.16
N ALA A 18 -14.98 44.76 22.68
CA ALA A 18 -14.18 45.68 23.50
C ALA A 18 -15.01 46.86 24.02
N LEU A 19 -15.91 47.42 23.20
CA LEU A 19 -16.83 48.50 23.60
C LEU A 19 -17.82 48.03 24.67
N VAL A 20 -18.39 46.83 24.51
CA VAL A 20 -19.32 46.25 25.49
C VAL A 20 -18.61 45.96 26.81
N VAL A 21 -17.39 45.44 26.76
CA VAL A 21 -16.56 45.22 27.96
C VAL A 21 -16.23 46.54 28.66
N ALA A 22 -15.81 47.58 27.91
CA ALA A 22 -15.52 48.90 28.47
C ALA A 22 -16.75 49.54 29.12
N ALA A 23 -17.93 49.43 28.48
CA ALA A 23 -19.19 49.92 29.01
C ALA A 23 -19.62 49.16 30.28
N LEU A 24 -19.44 47.84 30.31
CA LEU A 24 -19.71 47.00 31.49
C LEU A 24 -18.78 47.35 32.65
N VAL A 25 -17.48 47.54 32.40
CA VAL A 25 -16.51 47.97 33.42
C VAL A 25 -16.88 49.35 33.97
N TYR A 26 -17.28 50.29 33.11
CA TYR A 26 -17.70 51.62 33.52
C TYR A 26 -19.00 51.57 34.36
N ALA A 27 -19.98 50.77 33.94
CA ALA A 27 -21.22 50.59 34.66
C ALA A 27 -21.00 49.91 36.04
N PHE A 28 -20.16 48.88 36.11
CA PHE A 28 -19.87 48.15 37.34
C PHE A 28 -18.98 48.92 38.32
N LYS A 29 -18.12 49.82 37.85
CA LYS A 29 -17.37 50.75 38.72
C LYS A 29 -18.31 51.62 39.58
N THR A 30 -19.54 51.82 39.14
CA THR A 30 -20.59 52.58 39.85
C THR A 30 -21.44 51.73 40.80
N TYR A 31 -21.44 50.39 40.66
CA TYR A 31 -22.28 49.47 41.43
C TYR A 31 -21.50 48.18 41.77
N SER A 32 -20.87 48.15 42.96
CA SER A 32 -20.39 46.95 43.69
C SER A 32 -19.15 46.20 43.15
N ASP A 33 -18.13 46.06 44.02
CA ASP A 33 -16.94 45.20 43.86
C ASP A 33 -17.27 43.72 43.53
N GLY A 34 -18.48 43.25 43.85
CA GLY A 34 -18.88 41.86 43.63
C GLY A 34 -19.10 41.47 42.16
N ALA A 35 -19.40 42.43 41.29
CA ALA A 35 -19.78 42.13 39.92
C ALA A 35 -18.59 41.94 38.97
N ALA A 36 -17.48 42.64 39.22
CA ALA A 36 -16.23 42.47 38.47
C ALA A 36 -15.67 41.04 38.64
N ALA A 37 -15.73 40.49 39.86
CA ALA A 37 -15.31 39.12 40.16
C ALA A 37 -16.16 38.07 39.40
N TRP A 38 -17.47 38.31 39.25
CA TRP A 38 -18.36 37.40 38.54
C TRP A 38 -18.09 37.37 37.03
N VAL A 39 -17.87 38.54 36.40
CA VAL A 39 -17.54 38.62 34.96
C VAL A 39 -16.21 37.92 34.67
N GLN A 40 -15.22 38.05 35.55
CA GLN A 40 -13.94 37.35 35.42
C GLN A 40 -14.11 35.82 35.54
N ALA A 41 -14.95 35.34 36.46
CA ALA A 41 -15.22 33.92 36.62
C ALA A 41 -15.92 33.31 35.40
N VAL A 42 -16.92 34.00 34.85
CA VAL A 42 -17.64 33.57 33.64
C VAL A 42 -16.73 33.61 32.40
N GLY A 43 -15.92 34.65 32.25
CA GLY A 43 -14.93 34.76 31.17
C GLY A 43 -13.89 33.63 31.20
N SER A 44 -13.45 33.24 32.40
CA SER A 44 -12.50 32.13 32.58
C SER A 44 -13.11 30.78 32.19
N ILE A 45 -14.37 30.53 32.57
CA ILE A 45 -15.10 29.31 32.19
C ILE A 45 -15.33 29.27 30.67
N ALA A 46 -15.72 30.39 30.05
CA ALA A 46 -15.91 30.48 28.61
C ALA A 46 -14.60 30.25 27.83
N ALA A 47 -13.48 30.77 28.33
CA ALA A 47 -12.16 30.55 27.74
C ALA A 47 -11.73 29.08 27.83
N ILE A 48 -11.93 28.42 28.98
CA ILE A 48 -11.66 26.99 29.15
C ILE A 48 -12.54 26.15 28.20
N TRP A 49 -13.82 26.50 28.06
CA TRP A 49 -14.73 25.79 27.16
C TRP A 49 -14.36 25.97 25.68
N ALA A 50 -13.95 27.18 25.28
CA ALA A 50 -13.46 27.46 23.93
C ALA A 50 -12.17 26.68 23.63
N ALA A 51 -11.24 26.61 24.58
CA ALA A 51 -10.01 25.81 24.45
C ALA A 51 -10.32 24.32 24.32
N TYR A 52 -11.26 23.79 25.11
CA TYR A 52 -11.68 22.38 25.02
C TYR A 52 -12.26 22.04 23.66
N LYS A 53 -13.14 22.90 23.13
CA LYS A 53 -13.77 22.72 21.81
C LYS A 53 -12.77 22.81 20.64
N ILE A 54 -11.72 23.62 20.78
CA ILE A 54 -10.62 23.68 19.81
C ILE A 54 -9.77 22.40 19.89
N SER A 55 -9.44 21.96 21.11
CA SER A 55 -8.67 20.73 21.34
C SER A 55 -9.37 19.49 20.78
N ASP A 56 -10.69 19.36 20.98
CA ASP A 56 -11.47 18.25 20.41
C ASP A 56 -11.44 18.23 18.87
N ARG A 57 -11.49 19.42 18.24
CA ARG A 57 -11.41 19.54 16.79
C ARG A 57 -10.02 19.21 16.26
N GLU A 58 -8.97 19.67 16.94
CA GLU A 58 -7.59 19.35 16.60
C GLU A 58 -7.30 17.86 16.76
N ALA A 59 -7.77 17.24 17.85
CA ALA A 59 -7.63 15.80 18.08
C ALA A 59 -8.38 14.98 17.01
N ALA A 60 -9.58 15.41 16.60
CA ALA A 60 -10.32 14.76 15.52
C ALA A 60 -9.60 14.88 14.17
N LEU A 61 -9.04 16.05 13.85
CA LEU A 61 -8.26 16.27 12.62
C LEU A 61 -6.96 15.47 12.63
N GLN A 62 -6.21 15.45 13.73
CA GLN A 62 -4.99 14.66 13.87
C GLN A 62 -5.26 13.16 13.69
N ARG A 63 -6.34 12.64 14.26
CA ARG A 63 -6.74 11.24 14.07
C ARG A 63 -7.08 10.91 12.61
N ARG A 64 -7.70 11.86 11.89
CA ARG A 64 -7.99 11.69 10.46
C ARG A 64 -6.71 11.68 9.63
N ASN A 65 -5.85 12.67 9.84
CA ASN A 65 -4.57 12.76 9.13
C ASN A 65 -3.71 11.52 9.39
N ALA A 66 -3.63 11.03 10.64
CA ALA A 66 -2.88 9.81 10.96
C ALA A 66 -3.45 8.56 10.26
N LYS A 67 -4.77 8.47 10.09
CA LYS A 67 -5.40 7.37 9.31
C LYS A 67 -5.10 7.48 7.82
N GLU A 68 -5.16 8.69 7.27
CA GLU A 68 -4.85 8.96 5.86
C GLU A 68 -3.37 8.69 5.55
N GLU A 69 -2.45 9.08 6.43
CA GLU A 69 -1.03 8.77 6.35
C GLU A 69 -0.76 7.25 6.45
N ALA A 70 -1.44 6.56 7.35
CA ALA A 70 -1.30 5.10 7.46
C ALA A 70 -1.82 4.37 6.20
N ALA A 71 -2.94 4.83 5.63
CA ALA A 71 -3.49 4.27 4.40
C ALA A 71 -2.58 4.54 3.18
N SER A 72 -2.01 5.75 3.07
CA SER A 72 -1.09 6.07 1.98
C SER A 72 0.22 5.30 2.10
N ALA A 73 0.76 5.13 3.31
CA ALA A 73 1.94 4.31 3.55
C ALA A 73 1.69 2.83 3.20
N LEU A 74 0.50 2.29 3.49
CA LEU A 74 0.12 0.93 3.11
C LEU A 74 0.04 0.79 1.58
N ALA A 75 -0.60 1.75 0.89
CA ALA A 75 -0.70 1.75 -0.55
C ALA A 75 0.68 1.80 -1.23
N GLN A 76 1.59 2.66 -0.76
CA GLN A 76 2.98 2.72 -1.26
C GLN A 76 3.73 1.40 -1.07
N ARG A 77 3.50 0.69 0.03
CA ARG A 77 4.09 -0.64 0.25
C ARG A 77 3.54 -1.67 -0.73
N HIS A 78 2.22 -1.70 -0.93
CA HIS A 78 1.60 -2.58 -1.92
C HIS A 78 2.12 -2.32 -3.32
N GLU A 79 2.31 -1.05 -3.67
CA GLU A 79 2.90 -0.65 -4.95
C GLU A 79 4.33 -1.17 -5.11
N ALA A 80 5.20 -0.95 -4.12
CA ALA A 80 6.57 -1.44 -4.15
C ALA A 80 6.65 -2.97 -4.25
N VAL A 81 5.77 -3.69 -3.54
CA VAL A 81 5.67 -5.14 -3.58
C VAL A 81 5.25 -5.62 -4.97
N ALA A 82 4.24 -4.99 -5.56
CA ALA A 82 3.77 -5.34 -6.90
C ALA A 82 4.88 -5.15 -7.95
N GLU A 83 5.69 -4.09 -7.87
CA GLU A 83 6.84 -3.90 -8.76
C GLU A 83 7.89 -5.02 -8.62
N LEU A 84 8.17 -5.47 -7.40
CA LEU A 84 9.09 -6.58 -7.15
C LEU A 84 8.55 -7.91 -7.70
N MET A 85 7.24 -8.15 -7.54
CA MET A 85 6.58 -9.31 -8.11
C MET A 85 6.57 -9.24 -9.64
N GLU A 86 6.24 -8.10 -10.24
CA GLU A 86 6.26 -7.92 -11.69
C GLU A 86 7.66 -8.16 -12.28
N ASN A 87 8.71 -7.63 -11.64
CA ASN A 87 10.09 -7.88 -12.05
C ASN A 87 10.44 -9.38 -12.02
N THR A 88 9.96 -10.10 -11.00
CA THR A 88 10.18 -11.55 -10.88
C THR A 88 9.41 -12.33 -11.94
N ALA A 89 8.14 -11.97 -12.19
CA ALA A 89 7.32 -12.56 -13.24
C ALA A 89 7.93 -12.34 -14.64
N ARG A 90 8.51 -11.16 -14.88
CA ARG A 90 9.24 -10.83 -16.10
C ARG A 90 10.46 -11.73 -16.32
N LEU A 91 11.26 -11.99 -15.28
CA LEU A 91 12.40 -12.91 -15.37
C LEU A 91 11.95 -14.33 -15.74
N CYS A 92 10.91 -14.83 -15.08
CA CYS A 92 10.29 -16.12 -15.41
C CYS A 92 9.78 -16.15 -16.86
N TYR A 93 9.17 -15.05 -17.34
CA TYR A 93 8.67 -14.96 -18.71
C TYR A 93 9.80 -14.98 -19.75
N GLN A 94 10.88 -14.23 -19.50
CA GLN A 94 12.04 -14.20 -20.39
C GLN A 94 12.68 -15.59 -20.50
N VAL A 95 12.83 -16.29 -19.37
CA VAL A 95 13.34 -17.67 -19.37
C VAL A 95 12.38 -18.62 -20.10
N GLY A 96 11.08 -18.55 -19.83
CA GLY A 96 10.07 -19.39 -20.49
C GLY A 96 9.98 -19.17 -22.01
N LYS A 97 10.31 -17.97 -22.49
CA LYS A 97 10.39 -17.67 -23.94
C LYS A 97 11.77 -17.87 -24.56
N SER A 98 12.82 -17.98 -23.75
CA SER A 98 14.17 -18.12 -24.25
C SER A 98 14.28 -19.39 -25.09
N LYS A 99 14.68 -19.23 -26.36
CA LYS A 99 15.05 -20.38 -27.18
C LYS A 99 16.43 -20.83 -26.73
N ILE A 100 16.57 -22.11 -26.42
CA ILE A 100 17.89 -22.68 -26.21
C ILE A 100 18.58 -22.72 -27.58
N GLU A 101 19.51 -21.79 -27.81
CA GLU A 101 20.43 -21.88 -28.92
C GLU A 101 21.50 -22.91 -28.59
N TYR A 102 21.61 -23.95 -29.41
CA TYR A 102 22.69 -24.91 -29.34
C TYR A 102 23.87 -24.35 -30.14
N ASP A 103 24.77 -23.63 -29.48
CA ASP A 103 26.01 -23.17 -30.11
C ASP A 103 27.23 -23.80 -29.40
N ILE A 104 28.16 -24.32 -30.20
CA ILE A 104 29.47 -24.85 -29.77
C ILE A 104 29.44 -25.93 -28.66
N GLY A 105 28.34 -26.67 -28.53
CA GLY A 105 28.21 -27.77 -27.55
C GLY A 105 27.96 -27.30 -26.11
N TYR A 106 27.59 -26.04 -25.90
CA TYR A 106 27.22 -25.51 -24.59
C TYR A 106 25.78 -24.97 -24.58
N PHE A 107 25.01 -25.40 -23.58
CA PHE A 107 23.67 -24.89 -23.29
C PHE A 107 23.78 -23.59 -22.50
N TRP A 108 23.65 -22.45 -23.17
CA TRP A 108 23.55 -21.15 -22.50
C TRP A 108 22.19 -20.53 -22.81
N PRO A 109 21.25 -20.50 -21.84
CA PRO A 109 20.09 -19.65 -21.99
C PRO A 109 20.60 -18.20 -22.01
N ARG A 110 20.54 -17.55 -23.17
CA ARG A 110 21.10 -16.21 -23.41
C ARG A 110 20.60 -15.16 -22.43
N ASP A 111 19.38 -15.36 -21.95
CA ASP A 111 18.65 -14.45 -21.06
C ASP A 111 18.67 -14.91 -19.59
N TYR A 112 19.41 -15.98 -19.25
CA TYR A 112 19.50 -16.46 -17.87
C TYR A 112 20.77 -15.99 -17.16
N ARG A 113 20.57 -15.38 -15.99
CA ARG A 113 21.62 -15.07 -15.02
C ARG A 113 21.17 -15.47 -13.63
N SER A 114 21.88 -16.41 -13.01
CA SER A 114 21.57 -16.88 -11.66
C SER A 114 21.59 -15.76 -10.60
N SER A 115 22.42 -14.72 -10.80
CA SER A 115 22.44 -13.52 -9.95
C SER A 115 21.11 -12.78 -9.94
N ASP A 116 20.45 -12.69 -11.10
CA ASP A 116 19.25 -11.86 -11.27
C ASP A 116 18.05 -12.56 -10.63
N PHE A 117 17.97 -13.89 -10.77
CA PHE A 117 17.01 -14.75 -10.04
C PHE A 117 17.24 -14.70 -8.53
N THR A 118 18.49 -14.84 -8.08
CA THR A 118 18.84 -14.75 -6.65
C THR A 118 18.42 -13.41 -6.06
N PHE A 119 18.71 -12.32 -6.77
CA PHE A 119 18.34 -10.97 -6.34
C PHE A 119 16.83 -10.79 -6.26
N ALA A 120 16.08 -11.24 -7.27
CA ALA A 120 14.62 -11.17 -7.27
C ALA A 120 14.00 -11.96 -6.11
N ILE A 121 14.43 -13.21 -5.91
CA ILE A 121 13.99 -14.07 -4.79
C ILE A 121 14.31 -13.40 -3.45
N LYS A 122 15.54 -12.93 -3.27
CA LYS A 122 15.96 -12.28 -2.02
C LYS A 122 15.20 -10.98 -1.74
N SER A 123 14.87 -10.22 -2.79
CA SER A 123 14.05 -9.02 -2.67
C SER A 123 12.64 -9.34 -2.19
N LEU A 124 12.04 -10.41 -2.71
CA LEU A 124 10.74 -10.90 -2.25
C LEU A 124 10.79 -11.46 -0.81
N GLU A 125 11.83 -12.22 -0.46
CA GLU A 125 12.04 -12.74 0.89
C GLU A 125 12.29 -11.64 1.95
N ALA A 126 12.82 -10.49 1.53
CA ALA A 126 13.07 -9.36 2.41
C ALA A 126 11.80 -8.57 2.78
N ILE A 127 10.67 -8.83 2.11
CA ILE A 127 9.40 -8.17 2.39
C ILE A 127 8.86 -8.68 3.74
N ASP A 128 8.58 -7.76 4.66
CA ASP A 128 7.85 -8.09 5.88
C ASP A 128 6.39 -8.43 5.55
N LEU A 129 6.12 -9.73 5.43
CA LEU A 129 4.81 -10.29 5.10
C LEU A 129 3.70 -9.84 6.09
N MET A 130 4.06 -9.62 7.37
CA MET A 130 3.09 -9.18 8.38
C MET A 130 2.64 -7.73 8.14
N SER A 131 3.50 -6.92 7.52
CA SER A 131 3.22 -5.52 7.23
C SER A 131 2.27 -5.30 6.05
N LEU A 132 2.04 -6.34 5.22
CA LEU A 132 1.25 -6.24 4.00
C LEU A 132 -0.26 -6.20 4.26
N GLN A 133 -0.74 -6.76 5.39
CA GLN A 133 -2.17 -6.82 5.73
C GLN A 133 -3.06 -7.38 4.59
N SER A 134 -2.49 -8.19 3.69
CA SER A 134 -3.18 -8.82 2.57
C SER A 134 -2.71 -10.27 2.46
N THR A 135 -3.63 -11.20 2.75
CA THR A 135 -3.38 -12.65 2.65
C THR A 135 -3.02 -13.07 1.23
N TYR A 136 -3.58 -12.40 0.23
CA TYR A 136 -3.33 -12.67 -1.18
C TYR A 136 -1.92 -12.28 -1.62
N LEU A 137 -1.44 -11.09 -1.21
CA LEU A 137 -0.05 -10.71 -1.45
C LEU A 137 0.92 -11.66 -0.77
N VAL A 138 0.64 -12.04 0.48
CA VAL A 138 1.48 -13.00 1.22
C VAL A 138 1.55 -14.35 0.51
N ARG A 139 0.40 -14.91 0.11
CA ARG A 139 0.34 -16.17 -0.62
C ARG A 139 1.05 -16.08 -1.98
N GLY A 140 0.80 -15.00 -2.72
CA GLY A 140 1.44 -14.73 -4.01
C GLY A 140 2.95 -14.67 -3.90
N ILE A 141 3.49 -13.91 -2.94
CA ILE A 141 4.94 -13.80 -2.69
C ILE A 141 5.55 -15.18 -2.36
N ILE A 142 4.94 -15.94 -1.44
CA ILE A 142 5.45 -17.27 -1.06
C ILE A 142 5.44 -18.21 -2.26
N GLY A 143 4.33 -18.25 -3.02
CA GLY A 143 4.20 -19.06 -4.22
C GLY A 143 5.26 -18.69 -5.25
N MET A 144 5.39 -17.40 -5.57
CA MET A 144 6.41 -16.90 -6.49
C MET A 144 7.83 -17.26 -6.06
N VAL A 145 8.17 -17.11 -4.79
CA VAL A 145 9.50 -17.45 -4.27
C VAL A 145 9.80 -18.93 -4.46
N ASN A 146 8.85 -19.80 -4.14
CA ASN A 146 9.03 -21.25 -4.25
C ASN A 146 9.18 -21.70 -5.70
N GLU A 147 8.30 -21.22 -6.59
CA GLU A 147 8.29 -21.56 -8.01
C GLU A 147 9.52 -21.00 -8.74
N THR A 148 9.85 -19.73 -8.51
CA THR A 148 11.03 -19.08 -9.11
C THR A 148 12.33 -19.75 -8.64
N ARG A 149 12.42 -20.14 -7.37
CA ARG A 149 13.57 -20.89 -6.84
C ARG A 149 13.69 -22.27 -7.46
N SER A 150 12.58 -22.97 -7.66
CA SER A 150 12.57 -24.29 -8.29
C SER A 150 13.09 -24.19 -9.73
N ALA A 151 12.61 -23.22 -10.51
CA ALA A 151 13.14 -22.92 -11.84
C ALA A 151 14.65 -22.59 -11.82
N GLN A 152 15.08 -21.74 -10.88
CA GLN A 152 16.49 -21.39 -10.72
C GLN A 152 17.37 -22.62 -10.45
N ILE A 153 16.97 -23.48 -9.52
CA ILE A 153 17.72 -24.70 -9.16
C ILE A 153 17.90 -25.61 -10.37
N LEU A 154 16.84 -25.82 -11.17
CA LEU A 154 16.91 -26.65 -12.37
C LEU A 154 17.90 -26.09 -13.40
N LEU A 155 17.86 -24.77 -13.62
CA LEU A 155 18.79 -24.07 -14.53
C LEU A 155 20.24 -24.15 -14.02
N ASP A 156 20.47 -23.86 -12.75
CA ASP A 156 21.80 -23.92 -12.13
C ASP A 156 22.37 -25.34 -12.17
N GLN A 157 21.56 -26.36 -11.90
CA GLN A 157 21.98 -27.77 -11.97
C GLN A 157 22.34 -28.19 -13.40
N ALA A 158 21.55 -27.78 -14.40
CA ALA A 158 21.82 -28.08 -15.80
C ALA A 158 23.14 -27.44 -16.27
N ILE A 159 23.36 -26.18 -15.91
CA ILE A 159 24.61 -25.45 -16.19
C ILE A 159 25.80 -26.13 -15.52
N ALA A 160 25.68 -26.46 -14.22
CA ALA A 160 26.75 -27.10 -13.47
C ALA A 160 27.14 -28.48 -14.04
N ARG A 161 26.14 -29.27 -14.48
CA ARG A 161 26.35 -30.59 -15.09
C ARG A 161 26.70 -30.53 -16.57
N ARG A 162 26.59 -29.36 -17.21
CA ARG A 162 26.73 -29.17 -18.67
C ARG A 162 25.78 -30.07 -19.48
N VAL A 163 24.55 -30.22 -19.00
CA VAL A 163 23.49 -31.00 -19.67
C VAL A 163 22.36 -30.07 -20.13
N PRO A 164 21.56 -30.48 -21.13
CA PRO A 164 20.35 -29.74 -21.48
C PRO A 164 19.44 -29.57 -20.25
N PRO A 165 18.94 -28.37 -19.94
CA PRO A 165 18.01 -28.17 -18.84
C PRO A 165 16.63 -28.78 -19.16
N PRO A 166 15.89 -29.24 -18.14
CA PRO A 166 14.52 -29.74 -18.31
C PRO A 166 13.57 -28.56 -18.57
N LEU A 167 13.52 -28.12 -19.83
CA LEU A 167 12.80 -26.91 -20.23
C LEU A 167 11.31 -26.93 -19.88
N ASP A 168 10.65 -28.06 -20.03
CA ASP A 168 9.22 -28.17 -19.74
C ASP A 168 8.93 -27.96 -18.24
N GLU A 169 9.75 -28.52 -17.36
CA GLU A 169 9.65 -28.31 -15.91
C GLU A 169 9.96 -26.87 -15.52
N ILE A 170 11.02 -26.28 -16.11
CA ILE A 170 11.38 -24.87 -15.86
C ILE A 170 10.26 -23.94 -16.33
N LYS A 171 9.68 -24.21 -17.50
CA LYS A 171 8.56 -23.44 -18.05
C LYS A 171 7.35 -23.55 -17.13
N GLN A 172 7.00 -24.74 -16.67
CA GLN A 172 5.89 -24.95 -15.73
C GLN A 172 6.09 -24.15 -14.45
N HIS A 173 7.29 -24.18 -13.84
CA HIS A 173 7.59 -23.39 -12.65
C HIS A 173 7.53 -21.87 -12.94
N CYS A 174 7.99 -21.42 -14.11
CA CYS A 174 7.88 -20.02 -14.49
C CYS A 174 6.43 -19.57 -14.67
N GLU A 175 5.58 -20.39 -15.28
CA GLU A 175 4.15 -20.14 -15.45
C GLU A 175 3.42 -20.18 -14.10
N ASN A 176 3.75 -21.11 -13.20
CA ASN A 176 3.20 -21.14 -11.84
C ASN A 176 3.61 -19.91 -11.01
N SER A 177 4.84 -19.41 -11.19
CA SER A 177 5.29 -18.16 -10.56
C SER A 177 4.48 -16.96 -11.08
N GLN A 178 4.29 -16.88 -12.40
CA GLN A 178 3.46 -15.86 -13.06
C GLN A 178 1.99 -15.93 -12.62
N ALA A 179 1.46 -17.13 -12.44
CA ALA A 179 0.14 -17.39 -11.89
C ALA A 179 -0.03 -16.80 -10.49
N CYS A 180 0.94 -17.05 -9.60
CA CYS A 180 0.94 -16.47 -8.25
C CYS A 180 0.98 -14.94 -8.26
N TYR A 181 1.66 -14.34 -9.26
CA TYR A 181 1.66 -12.90 -9.47
C TYR A 181 0.29 -12.38 -9.91
N SER A 182 -0.30 -12.97 -10.95
CA SER A 182 -1.57 -12.50 -11.51
C SER A 182 -2.69 -12.56 -10.46
N ASP A 183 -2.77 -13.67 -9.72
CA ASP A 183 -3.73 -13.84 -8.62
C ASP A 183 -3.62 -12.74 -7.57
N ALA A 184 -2.39 -12.43 -7.16
CA ALA A 184 -2.13 -11.41 -6.14
C ALA A 184 -2.50 -10.00 -6.63
N MET A 185 -2.35 -9.72 -7.93
CA MET A 185 -2.76 -8.44 -8.52
C MET A 185 -4.28 -8.31 -8.60
N PHE A 186 -4.99 -9.33 -9.08
CA PHE A 186 -6.46 -9.29 -9.17
C PHE A 186 -7.11 -9.06 -7.81
N GLU A 187 -6.64 -9.76 -6.78
CA GLU A 187 -7.19 -9.65 -5.42
C GLU A 187 -6.83 -8.33 -4.72
N THR A 188 -5.82 -7.62 -5.22
CA THR A 188 -5.51 -6.24 -4.78
C THR A 188 -6.17 -5.17 -5.65
N ASN A 189 -7.10 -5.58 -6.52
CA ASN A 189 -7.79 -4.70 -7.47
C ASN A 189 -6.81 -3.93 -8.39
N ARG A 190 -5.66 -4.55 -8.69
CA ARG A 190 -4.67 -4.05 -9.64
C ARG A 190 -4.71 -4.95 -10.87
N ALA A 191 -4.73 -4.34 -12.06
CA ALA A 191 -4.62 -5.11 -13.29
C ALA A 191 -3.18 -5.66 -13.40
N PRO A 192 -2.97 -6.98 -13.48
CA PRO A 192 -1.66 -7.52 -13.78
C PRO A 192 -1.25 -7.13 -15.20
N ASN A 193 0.05 -7.06 -15.42
CA ASN A 193 0.59 -6.90 -16.77
C ASN A 193 0.25 -8.14 -17.61
N GLU A 194 -0.58 -7.97 -18.64
CA GLU A 194 -1.09 -9.04 -19.52
C GLU A 194 0.02 -9.89 -20.14
N LEU A 195 1.24 -9.35 -20.27
CA LEU A 195 2.38 -10.07 -20.82
C LEU A 195 2.80 -11.27 -19.95
N TYR A 196 2.54 -11.21 -18.64
CA TYR A 196 2.97 -12.21 -17.65
C TYR A 196 1.79 -12.98 -17.07
N VAL A 197 0.64 -12.96 -17.73
CA VAL A 197 -0.56 -13.66 -17.30
C VAL A 197 -0.66 -14.96 -18.11
N PRO A 198 -0.43 -16.14 -17.49
CA PRO A 198 -0.38 -17.41 -18.23
C PRO A 198 -1.77 -17.93 -18.61
N TYR A 199 -2.84 -17.39 -18.01
CA TYR A 199 -4.24 -17.75 -18.25
C TYR A 199 -5.14 -16.51 -18.09
N LEU A 200 -6.21 -16.40 -18.86
CA LEU A 200 -7.20 -15.36 -18.61
C LEU A 200 -7.92 -15.65 -17.27
N PRO A 201 -8.32 -14.63 -16.49
CA PRO A 201 -8.97 -14.84 -15.19
C PRO A 201 -10.17 -15.77 -15.27
N GLU A 202 -10.92 -15.67 -16.37
CA GLU A 202 -12.12 -16.45 -16.66
C GLU A 202 -11.82 -17.95 -16.82
N GLU A 203 -10.63 -18.31 -17.34
CA GLU A 203 -10.24 -19.70 -17.59
C GLU A 203 -9.90 -20.43 -16.29
N ARG A 204 -9.34 -19.75 -15.30
CA ARG A 204 -8.92 -20.38 -14.04
C ARG A 204 -10.08 -20.71 -13.11
N PHE A 205 -11.12 -19.87 -13.10
CA PHE A 205 -12.31 -20.11 -12.28
C PHE A 205 -13.32 -21.03 -12.98
N ALA A 206 -13.25 -21.20 -14.31
CA ALA A 206 -14.09 -22.15 -15.03
C ALA A 206 -13.84 -23.60 -14.59
N GLU A 207 -12.58 -23.99 -14.31
CA GLU A 207 -12.24 -25.36 -13.92
C GLU A 207 -12.63 -25.72 -12.46
N VAL A 208 -12.87 -24.74 -11.59
CA VAL A 208 -13.18 -25.01 -10.16
C VAL A 208 -14.68 -25.27 -9.93
N PHE A 209 -15.55 -24.89 -10.87
CA PHE A 209 -17.02 -25.01 -10.70
C PHE A 209 -17.65 -26.22 -11.39
N GLU A 210 -16.93 -26.98 -12.23
CA GLU A 210 -17.53 -28.11 -12.97
C GLU A 210 -17.58 -29.44 -12.17
N ASP A 211 -16.91 -29.55 -11.01
CA ASP A 211 -16.83 -30.80 -10.23
C ASP A 211 -17.18 -30.62 -8.73
N ASP A 212 -18.28 -29.91 -8.40
CA ASP A 212 -18.91 -30.07 -7.08
C ASP A 212 -20.08 -31.08 -7.17
N PRO A 213 -19.86 -32.38 -6.86
CA PRO A 213 -20.93 -33.38 -6.86
C PRO A 213 -21.99 -33.15 -5.76
N TYR A 214 -21.89 -32.06 -4.98
CA TYR A 214 -22.81 -31.76 -3.88
C TYR A 214 -23.71 -30.53 -4.10
N SER A 215 -23.74 -29.91 -5.28
CA SER A 215 -24.76 -28.88 -5.59
C SER A 215 -26.09 -29.53 -5.99
N THR A 216 -26.85 -30.00 -4.99
CA THR A 216 -28.29 -30.35 -5.12
C THR A 216 -29.19 -29.14 -4.99
#